data_AF-A0A7J0CR25-F1
#
_entry.id   AF-A0A7J0CR25-F1
#
_cell.length_a   1.000
_cell.length_b   1.000
_cell.length_c   1.000
_cell.angle_alpha   90.00
_cell.angle_beta   90.00
_cell.angle_gamma   90.00
#
_symmetry.space_group_name_H-M   'P 1'
#
loop_
_entity.id
_entity.type
_entity.pdbx_description
1 polymer ?
#
loop_
_entity_poly.entity_id
_entity_poly.type
_entity_poly.pdbx_seq_one_letter_code
_entity_poly.pdbx_strand_id
1 'polypeptide(L)'
;MRTSRAEEFKEFAAGRASHLYRSACLLTSGDVHLAEDLVQETLGRMYVLWGRARRIDNPAAYAQTVLVRIFLTHRRRRSAGERPLAELPEGAPADPDDPALRMTLLRALALVPHAL
;
A
#
# COMPACT_ATOMS: atom_id res chain seq x y z
N MET A 1 13.52 13.33 -34.16
CA MET A 1 12.72 14.06 -33.14
C MET A 1 13.28 13.73 -31.77
N ARG A 2 13.55 14.72 -30.91
CA ARG A 2 13.86 14.45 -29.49
C ARG A 2 12.54 14.19 -28.77
N THR A 3 12.31 12.96 -28.32
CA THR A 3 11.17 12.61 -27.47
C THR A 3 11.23 13.43 -26.19
N SER A 4 10.09 13.96 -25.73
CA SER A 4 10.07 14.70 -24.46
C SER A 4 10.30 13.72 -23.30
N ARG A 5 10.89 14.20 -22.20
CA ARG A 5 11.13 13.37 -21.00
C ARG A 5 9.85 12.75 -20.44
N ALA A 6 8.72 13.44 -20.62
CA ALA A 6 7.41 12.93 -20.24
C ALA A 6 6.94 11.79 -21.14
N GLU A 7 7.23 11.85 -22.44
CA GLU A 7 6.91 10.78 -23.38
C GLU A 7 7.80 9.54 -23.15
N GLU A 8 9.10 9.72 -22.89
CA GLU A 8 10.01 8.62 -22.49
C GLU A 8 9.51 7.91 -21.22
N PHE A 9 9.03 8.68 -20.25
CA PHE A 9 8.45 8.11 -19.04
C PHE A 9 7.13 7.37 -19.32
N LYS A 10 6.25 7.93 -20.16
CA LYS A 10 4.99 7.26 -20.53
C LYS A 10 5.25 5.91 -21.17
N GLU A 11 6.23 5.83 -22.08
CA GLU A 11 6.64 4.58 -22.72
C GLU A 11 7.15 3.56 -21.69
N PHE A 12 8.02 4.00 -20.77
CA PHE A 12 8.49 3.19 -19.66
C PHE A 12 7.32 2.69 -18.78
N ALA A 13 6.42 3.59 -18.39
CA ALA A 13 5.29 3.27 -17.52
C ALA A 13 4.34 2.27 -18.19
N ALA A 14 4.00 2.48 -19.46
CA ALA A 14 3.18 1.57 -20.24
C ALA A 14 3.82 0.17 -20.34
N GLY A 15 5.14 0.09 -20.55
CA GLY A 15 5.87 -1.17 -20.61
C GLY A 15 6.02 -1.90 -19.27
N ARG A 16 5.86 -1.21 -18.13
CA ARG A 16 6.12 -1.79 -16.79
C ARG A 16 4.90 -1.93 -15.90
N ALA A 17 3.82 -1.18 -16.14
CA ALA A 17 2.64 -1.14 -15.29
C ALA A 17 2.08 -2.53 -14.99
N SER A 18 1.89 -3.39 -16.00
CA SER A 18 1.33 -4.73 -15.80
C SER A 18 2.22 -5.65 -14.96
N HIS A 19 3.55 -5.52 -15.07
CA HIS A 19 4.47 -6.32 -14.26
C HIS A 19 4.50 -5.85 -12.81
N LEU A 20 4.51 -4.52 -12.60
CA LEU A 20 4.42 -3.93 -11.27
C LEU A 20 3.10 -4.31 -10.60
N TYR A 21 1.99 -4.27 -11.34
CA TYR A 21 0.68 -4.67 -10.85
C TYR A 21 0.62 -6.13 -10.41
N ARG A 22 1.10 -7.07 -11.24
CA ARG A 22 1.19 -8.49 -10.83
C ARG A 22 2.03 -8.68 -9.57
N SER A 23 3.15 -7.96 -9.47
CA SER A 23 3.99 -8.00 -8.26
C SER A 23 3.26 -7.44 -7.05
N ALA A 24 2.54 -6.34 -7.22
CA ALA A 24 1.76 -5.71 -6.17
C ALA A 24 0.65 -6.65 -5.67
N CYS A 25 -0.11 -7.29 -6.57
CA CYS A 25 -1.12 -8.28 -6.19
C CYS A 25 -0.55 -9.43 -5.35
N LEU A 26 0.66 -9.91 -5.68
CA LEU A 26 1.33 -10.94 -4.88
C LEU A 26 1.74 -10.43 -3.50
N LEU A 27 2.27 -9.20 -3.42
CA LEU A 27 2.65 -8.59 -2.14
C LEU A 27 1.43 -8.33 -1.24
N THR A 28 0.29 -7.97 -1.83
CA THR A 28 -0.93 -7.61 -1.11
C THR A 28 -1.88 -8.78 -0.87
N SER A 29 -1.45 -10.02 -1.16
CA SER A 29 -2.29 -11.23 -1.03
C SER A 29 -3.62 -11.13 -1.81
N GLY A 30 -3.61 -10.44 -2.95
CA GLY A 30 -4.78 -10.27 -3.82
C GLY A 30 -5.65 -9.05 -3.52
N ASP A 31 -5.32 -8.21 -2.53
CA ASP A 31 -6.00 -6.91 -2.36
C ASP A 31 -5.72 -6.02 -3.57
N VAL A 32 -6.75 -5.86 -4.42
CA VAL A 32 -6.70 -5.15 -5.69
C VAL A 32 -6.49 -3.65 -5.48
N HIS A 33 -7.23 -3.04 -4.55
CA HIS A 33 -7.13 -1.60 -4.31
C HIS A 33 -5.76 -1.23 -3.77
N LEU A 34 -5.25 -1.99 -2.80
CA LEU A 34 -3.90 -1.77 -2.30
C LEU A 34 -2.85 -2.01 -3.39
N ALA A 35 -3.04 -3.01 -4.26
CA ALA A 35 -2.13 -3.25 -5.37
C ALA A 35 -2.09 -2.09 -6.37
N GLU A 36 -3.25 -1.54 -6.74
CA GLU A 36 -3.37 -0.36 -7.61
C GLU A 36 -2.66 0.86 -6.99
N ASP A 37 -2.91 1.14 -5.72
CA ASP A 37 -2.30 2.26 -5.00
C ASP A 37 -0.78 2.15 -4.95
N LEU A 38 -0.25 0.95 -4.67
CA LEU A 38 1.19 0.71 -4.65
C LEU A 38 1.84 0.97 -6.02
N VAL A 39 1.16 0.58 -7.10
CA VAL A 39 1.65 0.81 -8.47
C VAL A 39 1.62 2.28 -8.82
N GLN A 40 0.52 2.98 -8.51
CA GLN A 40 0.38 4.41 -8.76
C GLN A 40 1.44 5.21 -7.99
N GLU A 41 1.64 4.91 -6.70
CA GLU A 41 2.66 5.58 -5.90
C GLU A 41 4.08 5.29 -6.43
N THR A 42 4.34 4.05 -6.85
CA THR A 42 5.63 3.67 -7.45
C THR A 42 5.90 4.49 -8.71
N LEU A 43 4.96 4.53 -9.66
CA LEU A 43 5.10 5.28 -10.91
C LEU A 43 5.20 6.78 -10.66
N GLY A 44 4.44 7.32 -9.71
CA GLY A 44 4.54 8.73 -9.31
C GLY A 44 5.94 9.09 -8.80
N ARG A 45 6.52 8.27 -7.92
CA ARG A 45 7.91 8.47 -7.44
C ARG A 45 8.93 8.32 -8.56
N MET A 46 8.73 7.35 -9.45
CA MET A 46 9.58 7.17 -10.64
C MET A 46 9.54 8.38 -11.56
N TYR A 47 8.37 8.99 -11.79
CA TYR A 47 8.21 10.18 -12.64
C TYR A 47 8.99 11.38 -12.10
N VAL A 48 8.88 11.64 -10.79
CA VAL A 48 9.63 12.74 -10.13
C VAL A 48 11.15 12.54 -10.26
N LEU A 49 11.61 11.28 -10.15
CA LEU A 49 13.01 10.94 -10.33
C LEU A 49 13.44 10.98 -11.79
N TRP A 50 12.58 10.65 -12.74
CA TRP A 50 12.85 10.69 -14.18
C TRP A 50 13.28 12.09 -14.65
N GLY A 51 12.70 13.13 -14.04
CA GLY A 51 13.07 14.52 -14.26
C GLY A 51 14.44 14.92 -13.71
N ARG A 52 15.01 14.17 -12.76
CA ARG A 52 16.24 14.55 -12.04
C ARG A 52 17.40 13.59 -12.27
N ALA A 53 17.11 12.34 -12.58
CA ALA A 53 18.08 11.26 -12.65
C ALA A 53 18.59 11.13 -14.09
N ARG A 54 19.81 11.62 -14.32
CA ARG A 54 20.51 11.43 -15.60
C ARG A 54 21.04 9.99 -15.78
N ARG A 55 20.97 9.14 -14.76
CA ARG A 55 21.46 7.74 -14.75
C ARG A 55 20.70 6.91 -13.71
N ILE A 56 19.62 6.27 -14.13
CA ILE A 56 19.21 5.02 -13.49
C ILE A 56 19.58 3.93 -14.49
N ASP A 57 20.62 3.15 -14.19
CA ASP A 57 21.15 2.18 -15.14
C ASP A 57 20.12 1.09 -15.48
N ASN A 58 19.26 0.74 -14.51
CA ASN A 58 18.13 -0.17 -14.71
C ASN A 58 16.85 0.38 -14.06
N PRO A 59 16.04 1.17 -14.79
CA PRO A 59 14.83 1.77 -14.27
C PRO A 59 13.76 0.74 -13.87
N ALA A 60 13.73 -0.42 -14.52
CA ALA A 60 12.78 -1.48 -14.21
C ALA A 60 13.09 -2.14 -12.85
N ALA A 61 14.35 -2.48 -12.59
CA ALA A 61 14.78 -3.03 -11.30
C ALA A 61 14.60 -2.00 -10.16
N TYR A 62 14.89 -0.73 -10.47
CA TYR A 62 14.69 0.35 -9.51
C TYR A 62 13.20 0.55 -9.17
N ALA A 63 12.30 0.50 -10.16
CA ALA A 63 10.85 0.56 -9.92
C ALA A 63 10.35 -0.59 -9.04
N GLN A 64 10.84 -1.83 -9.26
CA GLN A 64 10.52 -2.97 -8.41
C GLN A 64 10.99 -2.74 -6.95
N THR A 65 12.18 -2.17 -6.78
CA THR A 65 12.72 -1.82 -5.46
C THR A 65 11.85 -0.78 -4.76
N VAL A 66 11.41 0.25 -5.49
CA VAL A 66 10.50 1.29 -4.98
C VAL A 66 9.18 0.67 -4.55
N LEU A 67 8.57 -0.18 -5.37
CA LEU A 67 7.32 -0.90 -5.06
C LEU A 67 7.41 -1.66 -3.74
N VAL A 68 8.44 -2.49 -3.58
CA VAL A 68 8.65 -3.28 -2.35
C VAL A 68 8.87 -2.38 -1.14
N ARG A 69 9.60 -1.27 -1.28
CA ARG A 69 9.83 -0.32 -0.18
C ARG A 69 8.54 0.37 0.27
N ILE A 70 7.67 0.74 -0.68
CA ILE A 70 6.36 1.33 -0.38
C ILE A 70 5.51 0.30 0.36
N PHE A 71 5.41 -0.93 -0.16
CA PHE A 71 4.67 -2.01 0.49
C PHE A 71 5.14 -2.27 1.93
N LEU A 72 6.44 -2.40 2.16
CA LEU A 72 7.00 -2.62 3.50
C LEU A 72 6.69 -1.45 4.44
N THR A 73 6.68 -0.22 3.92
CA THR A 73 6.32 0.96 4.71
C THR A 73 4.84 0.97 5.07
N HIS A 74 3.96 0.63 4.12
CA HIS A 74 2.54 0.46 4.37
C HIS A 74 2.27 -0.62 5.42
N ARG A 75 2.89 -1.80 5.27
CA ARG A 75 2.77 -2.92 6.21
C ARG A 75 3.22 -2.54 7.63
N ARG A 76 4.37 -1.86 7.76
CA ARG A 76 4.86 -1.36 9.05
C ARG A 76 3.92 -0.36 9.71
N ARG A 77 3.34 0.56 8.93
CA ARG A 77 2.36 1.53 9.44
C ARG A 77 1.10 0.84 9.95
N ARG A 78 0.61 -0.16 9.22
CA ARG A 78 -0.56 -0.95 9.63
C ARG A 78 -0.28 -1.71 10.93
N SER A 79 0.88 -2.35 11.05
CA SER A 79 1.27 -3.07 12.28
C SER A 79 1.59 -2.14 13.45
N ALA A 80 1.94 -0.88 13.22
CA ALA A 80 2.30 0.06 14.30
C ALA A 80 1.10 0.45 15.20
N GLY A 81 -0.14 0.25 14.74
CA GLY A 81 -1.34 0.39 15.56
C GLY A 81 -1.63 -0.84 16.44
N GLU A 82 -1.00 -1.97 16.15
CA GLU A 82 -1.14 -3.22 16.90
C GLU A 82 0.00 -3.29 17.92
N ARG A 83 -0.33 -3.42 19.21
CA ARG A 83 0.65 -3.74 20.25
C ARG A 83 0.64 -5.25 20.45
N PRO A 84 1.69 -5.99 20.03
CA PRO A 84 1.77 -7.42 20.32
C PRO A 84 1.87 -7.59 21.83
N LEU A 85 0.80 -8.08 22.46
CA LEU A 85 0.75 -8.37 23.88
C LEU A 85 1.00 -9.86 24.06
N ALA A 86 2.02 -10.21 24.84
CA ALA A 86 2.36 -11.61 25.15
C ALA A 86 1.30 -12.27 26.05
N GLU A 87 0.62 -11.46 26.85
CA GLU A 87 -0.50 -11.84 27.71
C GLU A 87 -1.68 -10.92 27.41
N LEU A 88 -2.89 -11.48 27.32
CA LEU A 88 -4.10 -10.68 27.18
C LEU A 88 -4.24 -9.75 28.41
N PRO A 89 -4.60 -8.47 28.24
CA PRO A 89 -4.80 -7.58 29.37
C PRO A 89 -5.87 -8.11 30.33
N GLU A 90 -5.67 -7.93 31.63
CA GLU A 90 -6.74 -8.15 32.62
C GLU A 90 -7.92 -7.24 32.27
N GLY A 91 -9.06 -7.85 31.94
CA GLY A 91 -10.26 -7.17 31.44
C GLY A 91 -10.58 -7.42 29.96
N ALA A 92 -9.78 -8.21 29.23
CA ALA A 92 -10.20 -8.72 27.93
C ALA A 92 -11.52 -9.51 28.07
N PRO A 93 -12.47 -9.37 27.14
CA PRO A 93 -13.74 -10.08 27.21
C PRO A 93 -13.47 -11.59 27.26
N ALA A 94 -14.11 -12.27 28.21
CA ALA A 94 -13.95 -13.71 28.43
C ALA A 94 -14.38 -14.54 27.21
N ASP A 95 -15.26 -13.98 26.38
CA ASP A 95 -15.67 -14.54 25.09
C ASP A 95 -15.55 -13.45 23.99
N PRO A 96 -14.51 -13.50 23.16
CA PRO A 96 -14.32 -12.54 22.06
C PRO A 96 -15.38 -12.66 20.96
N ASP A 97 -16.14 -13.76 20.90
CA ASP A 97 -17.17 -14.02 19.90
C ASP A 97 -18.60 -13.81 20.43
N ASP A 98 -18.79 -13.19 21.60
CA ASP A 98 -20.12 -12.89 22.16
C ASP A 98 -20.97 -12.07 21.16
N PRO A 99 -22.01 -12.66 20.56
CA PRO A 99 -22.84 -12.00 19.55
C PRO A 99 -23.62 -10.81 20.11
N ALA A 100 -24.00 -10.84 21.39
CA ALA A 100 -24.76 -9.78 22.03
C ALA A 100 -23.89 -8.54 22.27
N LEU A 101 -22.65 -8.76 22.73
CA LEU A 101 -21.64 -7.71 22.86
C LEU A 101 -21.31 -7.09 21.50
N ARG A 102 -21.09 -7.92 20.47
CA ARG A 102 -20.82 -7.48 19.10
C ARG A 102 -21.94 -6.61 18.54
N MET A 103 -23.19 -7.02 18.70
CA MET A 103 -24.35 -6.23 18.24
C MET A 103 -24.49 -4.91 18.98
N THR A 104 -24.23 -4.89 20.29
CA THR A 104 -24.25 -3.68 21.12
C THR A 104 -23.16 -2.70 20.69
N LEU A 105 -21.94 -3.20 20.46
CA LEU A 105 -20.81 -2.40 19.99
C LEU A 105 -21.09 -1.79 18.60
N LEU A 106 -21.59 -2.58 17.65
CA LEU A 106 -21.91 -2.08 16.30
C LEU A 106 -22.98 -0.99 16.32
N ARG A 107 -24.00 -1.12 17.18
CA ARG A 107 -24.99 -0.06 17.41
C ARG A 107 -24.35 1.20 18.00
N ALA A 108 -23.46 1.05 18.98
CA ALA A 108 -22.77 2.18 19.59
C ALA A 108 -21.83 2.89 18.60
N LEU A 109 -21.09 2.15 17.79
CA LEU A 109 -20.23 2.71 16.74
C LEU A 109 -21.02 3.45 15.65
N ALA A 110 -22.23 2.98 15.34
CA ALA A 110 -23.14 3.66 14.40
C ALA A 110 -23.67 5.01 14.92
N LEU A 111 -23.57 5.27 16.24
CA LEU A 111 -23.94 6.55 16.85
C LEU A 111 -22.77 7.54 16.90
N VAL A 112 -21.54 7.10 16.62
CA VAL A 112 -20.39 8.00 16.54
C VAL A 112 -20.41 8.64 15.16
N PRO A 113 -20.52 9.98 15.05
CA PRO A 113 -20.39 10.64 13.76
C PRO A 113 -19.02 10.30 13.19
N HIS A 114 -18.99 9.78 11.96
CA HIS A 114 -17.74 9.62 11.23
C HIS A 114 -17.14 11.01 11.06
N ALA A 115 -16.12 11.33 11.85
CA ALA A 115 -15.39 12.58 11.73
C ALA A 115 -14.81 12.65 10.31
N LEU A 116 -15.30 13.63 9.54
CA LEU A 116 -14.78 14.03 8.23
C LEU A 116 -13.35 14.54 8.34
#